data_AF-A0A8T1GPV6-F1
#
_entry.id   AF-A0A8T1GPV6-F1
#
_cell.length_a   1.000
_cell.length_b   1.000
_cell.length_c   1.000
_cell.angle_alpha   90.00
_cell.angle_beta   90.00
_cell.angle_gamma   90.00
#
_symmetry.space_group_name_H-M   'P 1'
#
loop_
_entity.id
_entity.type
_entity.pdbx_description
1 polymer ?
#
loop_
_entity_poly.entity_id
_entity_poly.type
_entity_poly.pdbx_seq_one_letter_code
_entity_poly.pdbx_strand_id
1 'polypeptide(L)'
;MIEDGNLDQPRDIVLYAKDHRLFRLYETHTTYDPLQYPLLLPYGELGWTYTDTYDGDNVRRNKREMSLCEHVAYRLYQKCDD
;
A
#
# COMPACT_ATOMS: atom_id res chain seq x y z
N MET A 1 16.45 14.76 0.76
CA MET A 1 16.33 13.60 -0.13
C MET A 1 16.92 12.45 0.64
N ILE A 2 16.11 11.49 1.09
CA ILE A 2 16.64 10.35 1.86
C ILE A 2 17.50 9.57 0.86
N GLU A 3 18.81 9.50 1.11
CA GLU A 3 19.69 8.57 0.41
C GLU A 3 19.30 7.17 0.86
N ASP A 4 18.33 6.56 0.17
CA ASP A 4 18.15 5.11 0.20
C ASP A 4 19.36 4.50 -0.51
N GLY A 5 20.46 4.35 0.23
CA GLY A 5 21.78 3.94 -0.23
C GLY A 5 21.88 2.50 -0.75
N ASN A 6 20.81 1.94 -1.31
CA ASN A 6 20.80 0.60 -1.86
C ASN A 6 19.59 0.33 -2.77
N LEU A 7 19.41 1.12 -3.84
CA LEU A 7 18.39 0.83 -4.86
C LEU A 7 18.67 -0.44 -5.68
N ASP A 8 19.90 -0.95 -5.62
CA ASP A 8 20.36 -2.08 -6.44
C ASP A 8 20.22 -3.45 -5.74
N GLN A 9 19.92 -3.44 -4.43
CA GLN A 9 19.67 -4.68 -3.67
C GLN A 9 18.17 -4.92 -3.50
N PRO A 10 17.70 -6.18 -3.66
CA PRO A 10 16.30 -6.51 -3.46
C PRO A 10 15.90 -6.20 -2.02
N ARG A 11 14.86 -5.39 -1.83
CA ARG A 11 14.35 -5.06 -0.49
C ARG A 11 13.39 -6.15 -0.03
N ASP A 12 13.36 -6.35 1.28
CA ASP A 12 12.47 -7.30 1.91
C ASP A 12 11.98 -6.77 3.26
N ILE A 13 10.79 -7.23 3.66
CA ILE A 13 10.17 -6.89 4.94
C ILE A 13 10.18 -8.15 5.81
N VAL A 14 10.75 -8.02 7.01
CA VAL A 14 10.70 -9.07 8.03
C VAL A 14 9.59 -8.73 9.02
N LEU A 15 8.59 -9.61 9.12
CA LEU A 15 7.48 -9.48 10.05
C LEU A 15 7.63 -10.48 11.19
N TYR A 16 7.29 -10.03 12.40
CA TYR A 16 7.08 -10.92 13.54
C TYR A 16 5.59 -10.98 13.85
N ALA A 17 4.98 -12.12 13.58
CA ALA A 17 3.55 -12.31 13.74
C ALA A 17 3.19 -12.68 15.19
N LYS A 18 1.90 -12.51 15.53
CA LYS A 18 1.36 -12.78 16.87
C LYS A 18 1.45 -14.26 17.28
N ASP A 19 1.57 -15.16 16.31
CA ASP A 19 1.80 -16.59 16.51
C ASP A 19 3.29 -16.94 16.74
N HIS A 20 4.13 -15.93 17.01
CA HIS A 20 5.57 -16.03 17.23
C HIS A 20 6.37 -16.53 16.02
N ARG A 21 5.79 -16.46 14.82
CA ARG A 21 6.47 -16.82 13.57
C ARG A 21 7.10 -15.61 12.91
N LEU A 22 8.28 -15.84 12.35
CA LEU A 22 8.99 -14.87 11.53
C LEU A 22 8.60 -15.09 10.07
N PHE A 23 8.10 -14.04 9.42
CA PHE A 23 7.80 -14.03 8.00
C PHE A 23 8.75 -13.10 7.28
N ARG A 24 9.18 -13.48 6.08
CA ARG A 24 10.01 -12.67 5.21
C ARG A 24 9.27 -12.47 3.91
N LEU A 25 8.96 -11.23 3.58
CA LEU A 25 8.23 -10.83 2.39
C LEU A 25 9.18 -10.13 1.43
N TYR A 26 9.21 -10.60 0.19
CA TYR A 26 9.99 -10.01 -0.88
C TYR A 26 9.13 -9.03 -1.68
N GLU A 27 9.76 -8.10 -2.39
CA GLU A 27 9.10 -7.14 -3.32
C GLU A 27 8.13 -7.78 -4.31
N THR A 28 8.33 -9.04 -4.67
CA THR A 28 7.47 -9.78 -5.60
C THR A 28 6.12 -10.18 -5.00
N HIS A 29 5.95 -10.07 -3.68
CA HIS A 29 4.74 -10.51 -3.00
C HIS A 29 3.69 -9.38 -2.99
N THR A 30 2.43 -9.69 -3.28
CA THR A 30 1.35 -8.69 -3.35
C THR A 30 1.07 -7.97 -2.03
N THR A 31 1.39 -8.59 -0.90
CA THR A 31 1.28 -7.98 0.43
C THR A 31 2.46 -7.09 0.79
N TYR A 32 3.47 -6.96 -0.09
CA TYR A 32 4.66 -6.16 0.18
C TYR A 32 4.35 -4.66 0.16
N ASP A 33 3.67 -4.18 -0.89
CA ASP A 33 3.25 -2.78 -1.06
C ASP A 33 2.53 -2.19 0.16
N PRO A 34 1.49 -2.85 0.72
CA PRO A 34 0.82 -2.31 1.90
C PRO A 34 1.72 -2.25 3.14
N LEU A 35 2.66 -3.19 3.29
CA LEU A 35 3.52 -3.28 4.46
C LEU A 35 4.72 -2.34 4.41
N GLN A 36 5.03 -1.74 3.26
CA GLN A 36 5.97 -0.63 3.18
C GLN A 36 5.46 0.61 3.93
N TYR A 37 4.16 0.70 4.18
CA TYR A 37 3.54 1.82 4.88
C TYR A 37 2.75 1.37 6.11
N PRO A 38 3.39 0.83 7.17
CA PRO A 38 2.69 0.34 8.37
C PRO A 38 1.80 1.40 9.03
N LEU A 39 2.17 2.68 8.90
CA LEU A 39 1.38 3.80 9.41
C LEU A 39 0.08 4.02 8.64
N LEU A 40 0.03 3.67 7.35
CA LEU A 40 -1.17 3.78 6.52
C LEU A 40 -2.09 2.56 6.67
N LEU A 41 -1.51 1.40 7.01
CA LEU A 41 -2.21 0.12 7.09
C LEU A 41 -1.87 -0.60 8.41
N PRO A 42 -2.24 -0.01 9.56
CA PRO A 42 -1.82 -0.49 10.88
C PRO A 42 -2.33 -1.89 11.23
N TYR A 43 -3.39 -2.34 10.56
CA TYR A 43 -4.00 -3.65 10.78
C TYR A 43 -3.60 -4.70 9.73
N GLY A 44 -2.66 -4.39 8.84
CA GLY A 44 -2.24 -5.31 7.78
C GLY A 44 -3.32 -5.53 6.73
N GLU A 45 -4.12 -4.50 6.44
CA GLU A 45 -5.06 -4.51 5.33
C GLU A 45 -4.31 -4.74 4.02
N LEU A 46 -4.97 -5.40 3.05
CA LEU A 46 -4.39 -5.69 1.73
C LEU A 46 -3.99 -4.41 0.95
N GLY A 47 -4.48 -3.24 1.38
CA GLY A 47 -4.18 -1.96 0.77
C GLY A 47 -4.99 -1.76 -0.50
N TRP A 48 -4.30 -1.30 -1.56
CA TRP A 48 -4.88 -1.11 -2.88
C TRP A 48 -4.62 -2.33 -3.77
N THR A 49 -5.62 -2.75 -4.53
CA THR A 49 -5.49 -3.81 -5.54
C THR A 49 -5.92 -3.35 -6.92
N TYR A 50 -5.47 -4.02 -7.98
CA TYR A 50 -5.89 -3.72 -9.36
C TYR A 50 -7.41 -3.88 -9.59
N THR A 51 -8.10 -4.57 -8.70
CA THR A 51 -9.56 -4.72 -8.72
C THR A 51 -10.29 -3.56 -8.05
N ASP A 52 -9.59 -2.64 -7.40
CA ASP A 52 -10.21 -1.52 -6.71
C ASP A 52 -10.73 -0.49 -7.73
N THR A 53 -12.02 -0.21 -7.65
CA THR A 53 -12.69 0.81 -8.45
C THR A 53 -13.14 1.97 -7.59
N TYR A 54 -13.35 3.12 -8.23
CA TYR A 54 -14.05 4.22 -7.57
C TYR A 54 -15.44 3.80 -7.10
N ASP A 55 -15.90 4.39 -6.01
CA ASP A 55 -17.27 4.23 -5.55
C ASP A 55 -18.26 4.82 -6.57
N GLY A 56 -19.35 4.11 -6.87
CA GLY A 56 -20.32 4.47 -7.91
C GLY A 56 -19.83 4.35 -9.36
N ASP A 57 -20.44 5.10 -10.29
CA ASP A 57 -20.05 5.15 -11.71
C ASP A 57 -19.01 6.26 -11.98
N ASN A 58 -18.17 6.54 -10.99
CA ASN A 58 -17.15 7.58 -11.09
C ASN A 58 -16.03 7.11 -12.04
N VAL A 59 -15.94 7.76 -13.20
CA VAL A 59 -14.90 7.51 -14.19
C VAL A 59 -13.89 8.65 -14.15
N ARG A 60 -12.62 8.35 -13.85
CA ARG A 60 -11.53 9.32 -13.94
C ARG A 60 -10.61 8.97 -15.09
N ARG A 61 -10.37 9.95 -15.97
CA ARG A 61 -9.51 9.78 -17.17
C ARG A 61 -9.89 8.56 -18.01
N ASN A 62 -11.19 8.29 -18.15
CA ASN A 62 -11.74 7.10 -18.85
C ASN A 62 -11.40 5.75 -18.20
N LYS A 63 -10.96 5.74 -16.93
CA LYS A 63 -10.68 4.53 -16.14
C LYS A 63 -11.62 4.45 -14.93
N ARG A 64 -12.18 3.27 -14.69
CA ARG A 64 -12.97 2.95 -13.48
C ARG A 64 -12.11 2.43 -12.33
N GLU A 65 -10.97 1.86 -12.65
CA GLU A 65 -9.98 1.39 -11.69
C GLU A 65 -9.28 2.59 -11.04
N MET A 66 -9.24 2.58 -9.71
CA MET A 66 -8.46 3.51 -8.92
C MET A 66 -6.98 3.17 -9.05
N SER A 67 -6.07 4.15 -9.03
CA SER A 67 -4.63 3.88 -8.97
C SER A 67 -4.12 3.80 -7.51
N LEU A 68 -2.99 3.12 -7.29
CA LEU A 68 -2.32 3.07 -5.99
C LEU A 68 -2.08 4.47 -5.43
N CYS A 69 -1.57 5.39 -6.26
CA CYS A 69 -1.34 6.78 -5.85
C CYS A 69 -2.61 7.49 -5.38
N GLU A 70 -3.74 7.26 -6.04
CA GLU A 70 -5.02 7.85 -5.67
C GLU A 70 -5.58 7.24 -4.37
N HIS A 71 -5.45 5.92 -4.20
CA HIS A 71 -5.81 5.24 -2.95
C HIS A 71 -4.99 5.76 -1.77
N VAL A 72 -3.67 5.87 -1.95
CA VAL A 72 -2.75 6.38 -0.91
C VAL A 72 -3.03 7.85 -0.61
N ALA A 73 -3.24 8.69 -1.62
CA ALA A 73 -3.62 10.08 -1.42
C ALA A 73 -4.94 10.21 -0.65
N TYR A 74 -5.95 9.39 -0.98
CA TYR A 74 -7.22 9.39 -0.27
C TYR A 74 -7.07 9.04 1.22
N ARG A 75 -6.22 8.06 1.57
CA ARG A 75 -5.95 7.73 2.98
C ARG A 75 -5.15 8.80 3.72
N LEU A 76 -4.20 9.43 3.04
CA LEU A 76 -3.33 10.47 3.62
C LEU A 76 -4.06 11.78 3.86
N TYR A 77 -4.91 12.18 2.91
CA TYR A 77 -5.69 13.40 3.01
C TYR A 77 -7.05 13.05 3.60
N GLN A 78 -7.14 13.05 4.93
CA GLN A 78 -8.43 13.15 5.60
C GLN A 78 -9.14 14.39 5.04
N LYS A 79 -10.35 14.21 4.50
CA LYS A 79 -11.22 15.36 4.27
C LYS A 79 -11.50 15.93 5.65
N CYS A 80 -11.07 17.17 5.89
CA CYS A 80 -11.64 17.98 6.95
C CYS A 80 -13.13 18.05 6.60
N ASP A 81 -13.97 17.35 7.36
CA ASP A 81 -15.41 17.54 7.29
C ASP A 81 -15.68 19.05 7.53
N ASP A 82 -16.46 19.67 6.65
CA ASP A 82 -17.12 20.96 6.84
C ASP A 82 -18.51 20.68 7.46
#